data_AF-A0AAW8KXB6-F1
#
_entry.id   AF-A0AAW8KXB6-F1
#
_cell.length_a   1.000
_cell.length_b   1.000
_cell.length_c   1.000
_cell.angle_alpha   90.00
_cell.angle_beta   90.00
_cell.angle_gamma   90.00
#
_symmetry.space_group_name_H-M   'P 1'
#
loop_
_entity.id
_entity.type
_entity.pdbx_description
1 polymer ?
#
loop_
_entity_poly.entity_id
_entity_poly.type
_entity_poly.pdbx_seq_one_letter_code
_entity_poly.pdbx_strand_id
1 'polypeptide(L)' 'ELGFRLIKTERNKGYIVEASLKLLEDMQSRKFKHVIAFSEKDNLPAHNLLNKLGFEKTNSSSYMNMDVIF' A
#
# COMPACT_ATOMS: atom_id res chain seq x y z
N GLU A 1 1.95 7.98 -4.69
CA GLU A 1 1.09 6.83 -4.36
C GLU A 1 1.97 5.59 -4.27
N LEU A 2 1.76 4.73 -3.27
CA LEU A 2 2.39 3.43 -3.14
C LEU A 2 1.46 2.35 -3.69
N GLY A 3 1.93 1.64 -4.71
CA GLY A 3 1.29 0.44 -5.25
C GLY A 3 2.25 -0.74 -5.24
N PHE A 4 1.72 -1.95 -5.17
CA PHE A 4 2.53 -3.18 -5.18
C PHE A 4 1.84 -4.31 -5.92
N ARG A 5 2.65 -5.17 -6.54
CA ARG A 5 2.18 -6.40 -7.19
C ARG A 5 3.27 -7.45 -7.11
N LEU A 6 2.85 -8.70 -6.97
CA LEU A 6 3.75 -9.84 -6.96
C LEU A 6 3.15 -11.00 -7.77
N ILE A 7 4.03 -11.73 -8.46
CA ILE A 7 3.67 -12.95 -9.18
C ILE A 7 3.15 -13.97 -8.16
N LYS A 8 2.13 -14.76 -8.53
CA LYS A 8 1.41 -15.64 -7.60
C LYS A 8 2.33 -16.62 -6.85
N THR A 9 3.34 -17.18 -7.55
CA THR A 9 4.31 -18.14 -7.00
C THR A 9 5.26 -17.55 -5.96
N GLU A 10 5.39 -16.22 -5.94
CA GLU A 10 6.33 -15.52 -5.06
C GLU A 10 5.66 -14.92 -3.82
N ARG A 11 4.33 -15.07 -3.67
CA ARG A 11 3.56 -14.53 -2.54
C ARG A 11 3.94 -15.19 -1.22
N ASN A 12 3.62 -14.50 -0.12
CA ASN A 12 3.84 -14.95 1.26
C ASN A 12 5.32 -15.10 1.69
N LYS A 13 6.26 -14.58 0.89
CA LYS A 13 7.71 -14.58 1.21
C LYS A 13 8.22 -13.27 1.82
N GLY A 14 7.32 -12.30 2.10
CA GLY A 14 7.68 -11.01 2.70
C GLY A 14 8.20 -9.94 1.71
N TYR A 15 8.40 -10.27 0.43
CA TYR A 15 9.00 -9.36 -0.56
C TYR A 15 8.33 -7.99 -0.69
N ILE A 16 7.00 -7.94 -0.65
CA ILE A 16 6.29 -6.66 -0.74
C ILE A 16 6.65 -5.79 0.47
N VAL A 17 6.68 -6.36 1.68
CA VAL A 17 7.00 -5.61 2.89
C VAL A 17 8.42 -5.06 2.83
N GLU A 18 9.39 -5.90 2.48
CA GLU A 18 10.80 -5.50 2.35
C GLU A 18 10.99 -4.38 1.32
N ALA A 19 10.43 -4.55 0.12
CA ALA A 19 10.54 -3.56 -0.95
C ALA A 19 9.82 -2.25 -0.58
N SER A 20 8.63 -2.33 0.02
CA SER A 20 7.87 -1.15 0.44
C SER A 20 8.58 -0.38 1.55
N LEU A 21 9.15 -1.04 2.56
CA LEU A 21 9.91 -0.37 3.62
C LEU A 21 11.09 0.40 3.05
N LYS A 22 11.87 -0.22 2.16
CA LYS A 22 13.02 0.45 1.55
C LYS A 22 12.62 1.65 0.69
N LEU A 23 11.51 1.53 -0.03
CA LEU A 23 10.97 2.62 -0.83
C LEU A 23 10.45 3.77 0.04
N LEU A 24 9.78 3.47 1.16
CA LEU A 24 9.29 4.48 2.11
C LEU A 24 10.45 5.25 2.76
N GLU A 25 11.53 4.57 3.14
CA GLU A 25 12.77 5.21 3.62
C GLU A 25 13.34 6.19 2.57
N ASP A 26 13.43 5.75 1.31
CA ASP A 26 13.91 6.60 0.22
C ASP A 26 12.99 7.81 -0.01
N MET A 27 11.68 7.63 -0.03
CA MET A 27 10.71 8.73 -0.13
C MET A 27 10.84 9.73 1.02
N GLN A 28 11.05 9.26 2.25
CA GLN A 28 11.30 10.11 3.40
C GLN A 28 12.59 10.92 3.22
N SER A 29 13.68 10.28 2.77
CA SER A 29 14.96 10.95 2.52
C SER A 29 14.86 12.05 1.44
N ARG A 30 13.96 11.85 0.46
CA ARG A 30 13.62 12.81 -0.59
C ARG A 30 12.61 13.87 -0.15
N LYS A 31 12.22 13.88 1.14
CA LYS A 31 11.30 14.86 1.76
C LYS A 31 9.89 14.86 1.18
N PHE A 32 9.37 13.70 0.78
CA PHE A 32 7.95 13.56 0.47
C PHE A 32 7.12 13.86 1.73
N LYS A 33 6.10 14.72 1.61
CA LYS A 33 5.25 15.12 2.76
C LYS A 33 4.27 14.03 3.17
N HIS A 34 3.65 13.39 2.19
CA HIS A 34 2.64 12.35 2.38
C HIS A 34 2.84 11.26 1.34
N VAL A 35 2.70 10.01 1.77
CA VAL A 35 2.60 8.85 0.91
C VAL A 35 1.21 8.27 1.12
N ILE A 36 0.48 8.10 0.02
CA ILE A 36 -0.87 7.54 -0.02
C ILE A 36 -0.83 6.20 -0.75
N ALA A 37 -1.70 5.25 -0.40
CA ALA A 37 -1.92 4.02 -1.17
C ALA A 37 -3.31 4.10 -1.83
N PHE A 38 -3.82 3.09 -2.54
CA PHE A 38 -5.25 2.93 -2.90
C PHE A 38 -5.55 1.44 -2.89
N SER A 39 -6.68 1.02 -2.29
CA SER A 39 -7.09 -0.38 -2.27
C SER A 39 -8.61 -0.50 -2.32
N GLU A 40 -9.11 -1.49 -3.05
CA GLU A 40 -10.53 -1.84 -3.05
C GLU A 40 -11.00 -2.20 -1.64
N LYS A 41 -12.23 -1.78 -1.29
CA LYS A 41 -12.82 -1.98 0.04
C LYS A 41 -12.78 -3.42 0.57
N ASP A 42 -12.85 -4.41 -0.31
CA ASP A 42 -12.89 -5.83 0.07
C ASP A 42 -11.52 -6.53 -0.02
N ASN A 43 -10.45 -5.81 -0.39
CA ASN A 43 -9.10 -6.36 -0.49
C ASN A 43 -8.40 -6.40 0.89
N LEU A 44 -8.89 -7.29 1.76
CA LEU A 44 -8.33 -7.52 3.10
C LEU A 44 -6.81 -7.79 3.11
N PRO A 45 -6.22 -8.57 2.16
CA PRO A 45 -4.78 -8.76 2.13
C PRO A 45 -4.00 -7.45 1.95
N ALA A 46 -4.46 -6.56 1.07
CA ALA A 46 -3.81 -5.27 0.87
C ALA A 46 -3.95 -4.37 2.10
N HIS A 47 -5.12 -4.35 2.75
CA HIS A 47 -5.31 -3.56 3.98
C HIS A 47 -4.42 -4.03 5.12
N ASN A 48 -4.32 -5.34 5.33
CA ASN A 48 -3.42 -5.89 6.34
C ASN A 48 -1.95 -5.55 6.06
N LEU A 49 -1.56 -5.50 4.79
CA LEU A 49 -0.22 -5.12 4.40
C LEU A 49 0.04 -3.62 4.59
N LEU A 50 -0.90 -2.75 4.19
CA LEU A 50 -0.80 -1.30 4.39
C LEU A 50 -0.73 -0.94 5.88
N ASN A 51 -1.55 -1.59 6.72
CA ASN A 51 -1.49 -1.41 8.16
C ASN A 51 -0.10 -1.80 8.73
N LYS A 52 0.50 -2.89 8.24
CA LYS A 52 1.87 -3.29 8.64
C LYS A 52 2.95 -2.29 8.20
N LEU A 53 2.71 -1.55 7.12
CA LEU A 53 3.59 -0.50 6.63
C LEU A 53 3.36 0.86 7.33
N GLY A 54 2.42 0.92 8.28
CA GLY A 54 2.13 2.15 9.04
C GLY A 54 1.16 3.11 8.35
N PHE A 55 0.43 2.66 7.32
CA PHE A 55 -0.67 3.45 6.76
C PHE A 55 -1.87 3.38 7.69
N GLU A 56 -2.48 4.53 7.93
CA GLU A 56 -3.75 4.66 8.66
C GLU A 56 -4.88 4.88 7.67
N LYS A 57 -6.02 4.23 7.89
CA LYS A 57 -7.20 4.40 7.02
C LYS A 57 -7.82 5.79 7.24
N THR A 58 -7.73 6.68 6.27
CA THR A 58 -8.18 8.07 6.36
C THR A 58 -9.47 8.34 5.63
N ASN A 59 -9.60 7.91 4.37
CA ASN A 59 -10.71 8.32 3.52
C ASN A 59 -11.23 7.19 2.62
N SER A 60 -12.43 7.40 2.09
CA SER A 60 -13.00 6.59 1.02
C SER A 60 -13.25 7.47 -0.21
N SER A 61 -12.97 6.94 -1.39
CA SER A 61 -13.25 7.60 -2.67
C SER A 61 -13.76 6.59 -3.68
N SER A 62 -14.10 7.06 -4.89
CA SER A 62 -14.49 6.20 -6.00
C SER A 62 -13.47 6.33 -7.13
N TYR A 63 -13.00 5.19 -7.65
CA TYR A 63 -12.14 5.11 -8.82
C TYR A 63 -12.72 4.07 -9.79
N MET A 64 -12.99 4.47 -11.03
CA MET A 64 -13.60 3.61 -12.05
C MET A 64 -14.88 2.88 -11.58
N ASN A 65 -15.76 3.59 -10.87
CA ASN A 65 -16.98 3.04 -10.24
C ASN A 65 -16.73 1.98 -9.14
N MET A 66 -15.53 1.93 -8.58
CA MET A 66 -15.19 1.07 -7.44
C MET A 66 -14.88 1.91 -6.20
N ASP A 67 -15.36 1.45 -5.05
CA ASP A 67 -15.01 2.06 -3.76
C ASP A 67 -13.58 1.71 -3.38
N VAL A 68 -12.75 2.74 -3.20
CA VAL A 68 -11.36 2.61 -2.78
C VAL A 68 -11.13 3.27 -1.43
N ILE A 69 -10.29 2.66 -0.59
CA ILE A 69 -10.01 3.08 0.79
C ILE A 69 -8.52 3.01 1.14
N PHE A 70 -8.05 3.99 1.92
CA PHE A 70 -6.88 4.04 2.82
C PHE A 70 -6.79 5.49 3.34
#